data_AF-A0A6I0F2A6-F1
#
_entry.id   AF-A0A6I0F2A6-F1
#
_cell.length_a   1.000
_cell.length_b   1.000
_cell.length_c   1.000
_cell.angle_alpha   90.00
_cell.angle_beta   90.00
_cell.angle_gamma   90.00
#
_symmetry.space_group_name_H-M   'P 1'
#
loop_
_entity.id
_entity.type
_entity.pdbx_description
1 polymer ?
#
loop_
_entity_poly.entity_id
_entity_poly.type
_entity_poly.pdbx_seq_one_letter_code
_entity_poly.pdbx_strand_id
1 'polypeptide(L)'
;MSKIYICSTHRDTKAKVILELPTSEEAKQALQRIKKENPKLSIGVYGSRDLATFKRTQRALKSPTLVKSVDDFLEAMNEKEMETV
;
A
#
# COMPACT_ATOMS: atom_id res chain seq x y z
N MET A 1 -11.47 15.30 -7.12
CA MET A 1 -11.69 14.38 -5.99
C MET A 1 -10.35 13.93 -5.45
N SER A 2 -10.21 13.79 -4.14
CA SER A 2 -9.01 13.21 -3.50
C SER A 2 -9.05 11.69 -3.58
N LYS A 3 -7.89 11.05 -3.73
CA LYS A 3 -7.73 9.59 -3.66
C LYS A 3 -7.09 9.19 -2.33
N ILE A 4 -7.20 7.91 -2.01
CA ILE A 4 -6.55 7.31 -0.85
C ILE A 4 -5.48 6.34 -1.31
N TYR A 5 -4.35 6.38 -0.64
CA TYR A 5 -3.20 5.54 -0.89
C TYR A 5 -2.88 4.75 0.36
N ILE A 6 -2.78 3.43 0.23
CA ILE A 6 -2.31 2.53 1.28
C ILE A 6 -0.93 2.02 0.88
N CYS A 7 0.05 2.09 1.77
CA CYS A 7 1.39 1.56 1.52
C CYS A 7 1.97 0.87 2.75
N SER A 8 2.87 -0.09 2.55
CA SER A 8 3.63 -0.67 3.64
C SER A 8 4.61 0.37 4.21
N THR A 9 4.67 0.50 5.53
CA THR A 9 5.55 1.42 6.26
C THR A 9 6.71 0.72 6.95
N HIS A 10 6.85 -0.60 6.77
CA HIS A 10 7.93 -1.34 7.39
C HIS A 10 9.28 -0.93 6.77
N ARG A 11 10.27 -0.60 7.60
CA ARG A 11 11.59 -0.13 7.11
C ARG A 11 12.32 -1.18 6.26
N ASP A 12 12.07 -2.46 6.55
CA ASP A 12 12.68 -3.61 5.86
C ASP A 12 11.80 -4.24 4.78
N THR A 13 10.56 -3.74 4.54
CA THR A 13 9.78 -4.27 3.42
C THR A 13 10.38 -3.80 2.10
N LYS A 14 11.05 -4.74 1.40
CA LYS A 14 11.48 -4.56 0.01
C LYS A 14 10.28 -4.33 -0.93
N ALA A 15 9.08 -4.70 -0.51
CA ALA A 15 7.82 -4.47 -1.22
C ALA A 15 7.37 -3.00 -1.07
N LYS A 16 7.85 -2.17 -2.00
CA LYS A 16 7.41 -0.78 -2.14
C LYS A 16 6.17 -0.78 -3.02
N VAL A 17 5.02 -1.15 -2.47
CA VAL A 17 3.75 -1.17 -3.21
C VAL A 17 2.81 -0.15 -2.61
N ILE A 18 2.11 0.58 -3.46
CA ILE A 18 1.04 1.51 -3.11
C ILE A 18 -0.24 1.01 -3.73
N LEU A 19 -1.25 0.80 -2.90
CA LEU A 19 -2.63 0.59 -3.34
C LEU A 19 -3.33 1.95 -3.46
N GLU A 20 -3.80 2.29 -4.66
CA GLU A 20 -4.64 3.47 -4.92
C GLU A 20 -6.11 3.08 -4.85
N LEU A 21 -6.89 3.83 -4.07
CA LEU A 21 -8.33 3.66 -3.92
C LEU A 21 -9.06 4.98 -4.15
N PRO A 22 -10.20 4.96 -4.85
CA PRO A 22 -10.97 6.16 -5.18
C PRO A 22 -11.75 6.72 -3.97
N THR A 23 -12.11 5.90 -2.98
CA THR A 23 -13.00 6.30 -1.88
C THR A 23 -12.49 5.85 -0.50
N SER A 24 -12.96 6.53 0.55
CA SER A 24 -12.69 6.18 1.95
C SER A 24 -13.37 4.90 2.40
N GLU A 25 -14.49 4.54 1.78
CA GLU A 25 -15.19 3.30 2.06
C GLU A 25 -14.41 2.10 1.55
N GLU A 26 -13.94 2.15 0.30
CA GLU A 26 -13.06 1.12 -0.26
C GLU A 26 -11.75 1.01 0.51
N ALA A 27 -11.18 2.13 0.97
CA ALA A 27 -9.98 2.11 1.80
C ALA A 27 -10.19 1.38 3.13
N LYS A 28 -11.36 1.53 3.78
CA LYS A 28 -11.67 0.79 5.00
C LYS A 28 -11.80 -0.70 4.73
N GLN A 29 -12.49 -1.08 3.66
CA GLN A 29 -12.66 -2.48 3.29
C GLN A 29 -11.32 -3.13 2.93
N ALA A 30 -10.50 -2.45 2.13
CA ALA A 30 -9.14 -2.87 1.79
C ALA A 30 -8.27 -3.04 3.05
N LEU A 31 -8.30 -2.06 3.96
CA LEU A 31 -7.55 -2.10 5.21
C LEU A 31 -7.92 -3.31 6.07
N GLN A 32 -9.22 -3.57 6.23
CA GLN A 32 -9.72 -4.73 6.98
C GLN A 32 -9.27 -6.04 6.35
N ARG A 33 -9.35 -6.16 5.02
CA ARG A 33 -8.89 -7.35 4.29
C ARG A 33 -7.38 -7.55 4.44
N ILE A 34 -6.58 -6.51 4.24
CA ILE A 34 -5.13 -6.55 4.39
C ILE A 34 -4.72 -6.99 5.79
N LYS A 35 -5.36 -6.42 6.83
CA LYS A 35 -5.08 -6.79 8.23
C LYS A 35 -5.56 -8.19 8.60
N LYS A 36 -6.61 -8.70 7.96
CA LYS A 36 -7.08 -10.06 8.16
C LYS A 36 -6.08 -11.07 7.61
N GLU A 37 -5.54 -10.83 6.42
CA GLU A 37 -4.55 -11.71 5.76
C GLU A 37 -3.16 -11.57 6.40
N ASN A 38 -2.73 -10.35 6.71
CA ASN A 38 -1.44 -10.10 7.36
C ASN A 38 -1.58 -9.12 8.54
N PRO A 39 -1.92 -9.61 9.75
CA PRO A 39 -2.14 -8.76 10.93
C PRO A 39 -0.90 -7.96 11.34
N LYS A 40 0.28 -8.55 11.14
CA LYS A 40 1.59 -7.99 11.52
C LYS A 40 2.08 -6.92 10.55
N LEU A 41 1.47 -6.79 9.37
CA LEU A 41 1.89 -5.82 8.37
C LEU A 41 1.74 -4.38 8.88
N SER A 42 2.84 -3.64 8.89
CA SER A 42 2.85 -2.20 9.16
C SER A 42 2.42 -1.45 7.90
N ILE A 43 1.31 -0.71 7.98
CA ILE A 43 0.70 -0.01 6.85
C ILE A 43 0.36 1.43 7.21
N GLY A 44 0.59 2.34 6.26
CA GLY A 44 0.19 3.73 6.31
C GLY A 44 -0.95 4.00 5.34
N VAL A 45 -1.90 4.84 5.74
CA VAL A 45 -3.03 5.27 4.93
C VAL A 45 -2.95 6.78 4.76
N TYR A 46 -3.05 7.26 3.51
CA TYR A 46 -2.85 8.66 3.18
C TYR A 46 -3.89 9.15 2.19
N GLY A 47 -4.52 10.29 2.47
CA GLY A 47 -5.32 11.03 1.50
C GLY A 47 -4.44 11.99 0.69
N SER A 48 -4.55 11.97 -0.63
CA SER A 48 -3.84 12.91 -1.50
C SER A 48 -4.67 13.25 -2.73
N ARG A 49 -4.44 14.43 -3.31
CA ARG A 49 -5.14 14.86 -4.54
C ARG A 49 -4.83 13.93 -5.71
N ASP A 50 -3.56 13.55 -5.84
CA ASP A 50 -3.06 12.71 -6.92
C ASP A 50 -1.77 11.97 -6.49
N LEU A 51 -1.33 11.04 -7.34
CA LEU A 51 -0.17 10.20 -7.11
C LEU A 51 1.13 11.03 -7.06
N ALA A 52 1.22 12.10 -7.85
CA ALA A 52 2.42 12.93 -7.90
C ALA A 52 2.64 13.65 -6.56
N THR A 53 1.56 14.19 -5.99
CA THR A 53 1.53 14.82 -4.67
C THR A 53 1.87 13.81 -3.59
N PHE A 54 1.33 12.58 -3.68
CA PHE A 54 1.63 11.50 -2.75
C PHE A 54 3.10 11.07 -2.79
N LYS A 55 3.66 10.85 -3.98
CA LYS A 55 5.08 10.48 -4.15
C LYS A 55 6.02 11.58 -3.66
N ARG A 56 5.62 12.86 -3.81
CA ARG A 56 6.40 14.01 -3.32
C ARG A 56 6.46 14.06 -1.80
N THR A 57 5.38 13.71 -1.09
CA THR A 57 5.36 13.64 0.39
C THR A 57 6.01 12.36 0.91
N GLN A 58 5.83 11.23 0.21
CA GLN A 58 6.38 9.93 0.60
C GLN A 58 7.68 9.57 -0.13
N ARG A 59 8.66 10.50 -0.16
CA ARG A 59 9.94 10.29 -0.88
C ARG A 59 10.71 9.06 -0.41
N ALA A 60 10.51 8.64 0.85
CA ALA A 60 11.12 7.44 1.42
C ALA A 60 10.77 6.15 0.65
N LEU A 61 9.63 6.12 -0.05
CA LEU A 61 9.22 4.97 -0.86
C LEU A 61 10.11 4.77 -2.10
N LYS A 62 10.93 5.75 -2.50
CA LYS A 62 11.81 5.78 -3.70
C LYS A 62 11.08 5.46 -5.02
N SER A 63 10.78 4.19 -5.29
CA SER A 63 10.23 3.68 -6.55
C SER A 63 9.10 2.69 -6.30
N PRO A 64 7.96 3.13 -5.75
CA PRO A 64 6.89 2.21 -5.43
C PRO A 64 6.07 1.81 -6.67
N THR A 65 5.72 0.53 -6.75
CA THR A 65 4.74 -0.02 -7.69
C THR A 65 3.35 0.44 -7.28
N LEU A 66 2.61 1.02 -8.21
CA LEU A 66 1.22 1.40 -7.98
C LEU A 66 0.30 0.25 -8.43
N VAL A 67 -0.55 -0.21 -7.53
CA VAL A 67 -1.61 -1.17 -7.83
C VAL A 67 -2.97 -0.54 -7.50
N LYS A 68 -4.02 -1.05 -8.13
CA LYS A 68 -5.41 -0.59 -7.93
C LYS A 68 -6.32 -1.67 -7.37
N SER A 69 -5.80 -2.88 -7.19
CA SER A 69 -6.52 -4.01 -6.59
C SER A 69 -5.89 -4.37 -5.24
N VAL A 70 -6.75 -4.73 -4.28
CA VAL A 70 -6.32 -5.26 -2.98
C VAL A 70 -5.62 -6.61 -3.16
N ASP A 71 -6.04 -7.39 -4.14
CA ASP A 71 -5.45 -8.70 -4.43
C ASP A 71 -4.00 -8.56 -4.91
N ASP A 72 -3.74 -7.70 -5.91
CA ASP A 72 -2.38 -7.39 -6.38
C ASP A 72 -1.50 -6.82 -5.26
N PHE A 73 -2.09 -6.05 -4.35
CA PHE A 73 -1.36 -5.51 -3.20
C PHE A 73 -0.93 -6.64 -2.25
N LEU A 74 -1.83 -7.58 -1.95
CA LEU A 74 -1.55 -8.72 -1.09
C LEU A 74 -0.55 -9.68 -1.73
N GLU A 75 -0.70 -9.98 -3.02
CA GLU A 75 0.22 -10.81 -3.79
C GLU A 75 1.62 -10.21 -3.76
N ALA A 76 1.76 -8.92 -4.08
CA ALA A 76 3.06 -8.25 -4.07
C ALA A 76 3.69 -8.12 -2.68
N MET A 77 2.89 -8.19 -1.60
CA MET A 77 3.40 -8.29 -0.22
C MET A 77 3.85 -9.73 0.12
N ASN A 78 3.17 -10.76 -0.41
CA ASN A 78 3.45 -12.17 -0.14
C ASN A 78 4.59 -12.74 -1.00
N GLU A 79 4.66 -12.38 -2.30
CA GLU A 79 5.70 -12.85 -3.23
C GLU A 79 7.12 -12.56 -2.73
N LYS A 80 7.29 -11.51 -1.92
CA LYS A 80 8.60 -11.13 -1.38
C LYS A 80 8.94 -11.70 -0.01
N GLU A 81 8.00 -12.34 0.70
CA GLU A 81 8.36 -13.14 1.88
C GLU A 81 9.06 -14.45 1.49
N MET A 82 8.88 -14.95 0.26
CA MET A 82 9.52 -16.17 -0.23
C MET A 82 10.99 -16.01 -0.69
N GLU A 83 11.51 -14.79 -0.83
CA GLU A 83 12.89 -14.55 -1.30
C GLU A 83 13.93 -14.49 -0.16
N THR A 84 13.55 -14.96 1.04
CA THR A 84 14.43 -15.13 2.20
C THR A 84 14.21 -16.50 2.83
N VAL A 85 14.78 -17.54 2.21
CA VAL A 85 15.21 -18.78 2.86
C VAL A 85 16.63 -19.07 2.45
#